data_AF-A0A834W0V5-F1
#
_entry.id   AF-A0A834W0V5-F1
#
_cell.length_a   1.000
_cell.length_b   1.000
_cell.length_c   1.000
_cell.angle_alpha   90.00
_cell.angle_beta   90.00
_cell.angle_gamma   90.00
#
_symmetry.space_group_name_H-M   'P 1'
#
loop_
_entity.id
_entity.type
_entity.pdbx_description
1 polymer ?
#
loop_
_entity_poly.entity_id
_entity_poly.type
_entity_poly.pdbx_seq_one_letter_code
_entity_poly.pdbx_strand_id
1 'polypeptide(L)'
;MRLYNYLQPRITVELSNALSYFVLNNAANNDTAIAVVAEIYDFLLVHRRLRCGPHTLNLIGQTLLWGNNQQAYDNAPKELSDEVRFMREWRKDGPLGVLLDVINYIKTPQQHKLFINFQHRANADLSAKDRKILKTVNEYLAILRPLKLATKRLKGRGTYKRFGLLAKVIPVFETILSSYEERVESYSGVNYDEPSAPEDHIAINLRAAWAKANEYYIKLDDSPTYYAATSLYPAYKHYCDNA
;
A
#
# COMPACT_ATOMS: atom_id res chain seq x y z
N MET A 1 -25.51 15.50 40.60
CA MET A 1 -26.35 15.20 39.42
C MET A 1 -26.67 16.41 38.52
N ARG A 2 -26.85 17.64 39.06
CA ARG A 2 -27.16 18.84 38.22
C ARG A 2 -25.98 19.40 37.39
N LEU A 3 -24.73 19.29 37.85
CA LEU A 3 -23.55 19.75 37.10
C LEU A 3 -23.23 18.86 35.88
N TYR A 4 -23.49 17.56 35.97
CA TYR A 4 -23.20 16.60 34.89
C TYR A 4 -24.10 16.85 33.66
N ASN A 5 -25.39 17.13 33.88
CA ASN A 5 -26.36 17.43 32.82
C ASN A 5 -26.19 18.84 32.22
N TYR A 6 -25.52 19.76 32.91
CA TYR A 6 -25.25 21.12 32.40
C TYR A 6 -23.92 21.18 31.62
N LEU A 7 -22.95 20.35 32.02
CA LEU A 7 -21.65 20.24 31.37
C LEU A 7 -21.71 19.35 30.13
N GLN A 8 -22.51 18.28 30.09
CA GLN A 8 -22.62 17.41 28.90
C GLN A 8 -22.97 18.20 27.62
N PRO A 9 -24.07 18.98 27.54
CA PRO A 9 -24.41 19.70 26.32
C PRO A 9 -23.36 20.73 25.92
N ARG A 10 -22.76 21.42 26.91
CA ARG A 10 -21.78 22.49 26.68
C ARG A 10 -20.42 21.94 26.22
N ILE A 11 -19.96 20.85 26.84
CA ILE A 11 -18.76 20.09 26.45
C ILE A 11 -18.98 19.44 25.07
N THR A 12 -20.16 18.89 24.80
CA THR A 12 -20.48 18.30 23.47
C THR A 12 -20.45 19.35 22.36
N VAL A 13 -20.97 20.57 22.60
CA VAL A 13 -20.93 21.67 21.61
C VAL A 13 -19.51 22.23 21.43
N GLU A 14 -18.73 22.42 22.50
CA GLU A 14 -17.35 22.90 22.41
C GLU A 14 -16.42 21.87 21.73
N LEU A 15 -16.61 20.57 22.00
CA LEU A 15 -15.86 19.50 21.35
C LEU A 15 -16.31 19.27 19.89
N SER A 16 -17.60 19.38 19.57
CA SER A 16 -18.09 19.28 18.18
C SER A 16 -17.45 20.36 17.28
N ASN A 17 -17.29 21.57 17.81
CA ASN A 17 -16.61 22.67 17.13
C ASN A 17 -15.07 22.50 17.05
N ALA A 18 -14.48 21.62 17.86
CA ALA A 18 -13.03 21.37 17.90
C ALA A 18 -12.58 20.06 17.21
N LEU A 19 -13.49 19.09 17.03
CA LEU A 19 -13.23 17.81 16.35
C LEU A 19 -13.28 17.99 14.82
N SER A 20 -12.12 17.98 14.15
CA SER A 20 -12.06 18.19 12.69
C SER A 20 -12.00 16.89 11.88
N TYR A 21 -10.92 16.11 11.98
CA TYR A 21 -10.70 14.94 11.13
C TYR A 21 -10.03 13.79 11.88
N PHE A 22 -10.33 12.56 11.45
CA PHE A 22 -9.89 11.32 12.10
C PHE A 22 -9.12 10.45 11.11
N VAL A 23 -7.82 10.24 11.35
CA VAL A 23 -7.00 9.32 10.54
C VAL A 23 -7.02 7.94 11.17
N LEU A 24 -7.72 7.00 10.53
CA LEU A 24 -7.91 5.65 11.05
C LEU A 24 -7.42 4.61 10.05
N ASN A 25 -6.94 3.46 10.55
CA ASN A 25 -6.64 2.31 9.70
C ASN A 25 -7.96 1.69 9.16
N ASN A 26 -7.87 0.69 8.29
CA ASN A 26 -9.03 0.12 7.60
C ASN A 26 -9.60 -1.11 8.34
N ALA A 27 -9.72 -1.02 9.66
CA ALA A 27 -10.29 -2.07 10.49
C ALA A 27 -11.77 -1.78 10.79
N ALA A 28 -12.62 -2.81 10.74
CA ALA A 28 -14.07 -2.67 10.91
C ALA A 28 -14.48 -2.09 12.28
N ASN A 29 -13.69 -2.36 13.33
CA ASN A 29 -13.91 -1.76 14.65
C ASN A 29 -13.72 -0.24 14.65
N ASN A 30 -12.82 0.30 13.83
CA ASN A 30 -12.63 1.73 13.68
C ASN A 30 -13.78 2.37 12.90
N ASP A 31 -14.37 1.65 11.94
CA ASP A 31 -15.57 2.12 11.22
C ASP A 31 -16.77 2.19 12.17
N THR A 32 -16.92 1.18 13.04
CA THR A 32 -17.98 1.18 14.07
C THR A 32 -17.77 2.28 15.10
N ALA A 33 -16.53 2.45 15.58
CA ALA A 33 -16.21 3.45 16.60
C ALA A 33 -16.43 4.88 16.09
N ILE A 34 -16.01 5.18 14.85
CA ILE A 34 -16.18 6.53 14.30
C ILE A 34 -17.63 6.84 13.94
N ALA A 35 -18.45 5.82 13.62
CA ALA A 35 -19.90 5.99 13.45
C ALA A 35 -20.58 6.46 14.73
N VAL A 36 -20.25 5.86 15.88
CA VAL A 36 -20.77 6.29 17.19
C VAL A 36 -20.32 7.73 17.50
N VAL A 37 -19.06 8.08 17.22
CA VAL A 37 -18.58 9.46 17.42
C VAL A 37 -19.30 10.45 16.49
N ALA A 38 -19.55 10.07 15.23
CA ALA A 38 -20.29 10.89 14.28
C ALA A 38 -21.73 11.16 14.74
N GLU A 39 -22.39 10.16 15.33
CA GLU A 39 -23.72 10.29 15.91
C GLU A 39 -23.73 11.22 17.13
N ILE A 40 -22.76 11.08 18.04
CA ILE A 40 -22.68 11.90 19.26
C ILE A 40 -22.44 13.39 18.96
N TYR A 41 -21.61 13.69 17.95
CA TYR A 41 -21.16 15.04 17.65
C TYR A 41 -21.78 15.65 16.39
N ASP A 42 -22.73 14.96 15.77
CA ASP A 42 -23.50 15.36 14.59
C ASP A 42 -22.63 15.83 13.41
N PHE A 43 -21.84 14.92 12.85
CA PHE A 43 -21.06 15.20 11.64
C PHE A 43 -21.18 14.12 10.57
N LEU A 44 -20.97 14.53 9.31
CA LEU A 44 -20.87 13.62 8.17
C LEU A 44 -19.59 12.77 8.27
N LEU A 45 -19.76 11.51 8.66
CA LEU A 45 -18.68 10.55 8.88
C LEU A 45 -17.74 10.42 7.68
N VAL A 46 -18.31 10.31 6.47
CA VAL A 46 -17.54 10.10 5.24
C VAL A 46 -16.55 11.25 4.99
N HIS A 47 -16.95 12.49 5.24
CA HIS A 47 -16.10 13.67 5.07
C HIS A 47 -14.97 13.77 6.10
N ARG A 48 -15.19 13.30 7.34
CA ARG A 48 -14.24 13.49 8.45
C ARG A 48 -13.35 12.27 8.73
N ARG A 49 -13.64 11.12 8.11
CA ARG A 49 -12.88 9.87 8.29
C ARG A 49 -11.79 9.72 7.23
N LEU A 50 -10.58 10.13 7.59
CA LEU A 50 -9.38 9.96 6.78
C LEU A 50 -8.80 8.54 6.88
N ARG A 51 -8.19 8.07 5.79
CA ARG A 51 -7.53 6.77 5.71
C ARG A 51 -6.05 6.90 6.12
N CYS A 52 -5.56 5.96 6.91
CA CYS A 52 -4.15 5.90 7.28
C CYS A 52 -3.28 5.49 6.08
N GLY A 53 -2.65 6.47 5.43
CA GLY A 53 -1.81 6.26 4.23
C GLY A 53 -0.80 5.11 4.35
N PRO A 54 0.07 5.05 5.37
CA PRO A 54 1.01 3.94 5.55
C PRO A 54 0.33 2.57 5.67
N HIS A 55 -0.85 2.49 6.29
CA HIS A 55 -1.61 1.24 6.39
C HIS A 55 -2.18 0.86 5.02
N THR A 56 -2.71 1.82 4.27
CA THR A 56 -3.18 1.60 2.91
C THR A 56 -2.07 1.12 1.97
N LEU A 57 -0.89 1.76 2.00
CA LEU A 57 0.29 1.32 1.24
C LEU A 57 0.70 -0.11 1.60
N ASN A 58 0.59 -0.47 2.88
CA ASN A 58 0.85 -1.84 3.32
C ASN A 58 -0.19 -2.82 2.74
N LEU A 59 -1.47 -2.48 2.67
CA LEU A 59 -2.50 -3.33 2.04
C LEU A 59 -2.28 -3.51 0.54
N ILE A 60 -1.83 -2.46 -0.16
CA ILE A 60 -1.44 -2.54 -1.58
C ILE A 60 -0.26 -3.48 -1.75
N GLY A 61 0.80 -3.32 -0.94
CA GLY A 61 1.97 -4.20 -0.95
C GLY A 61 1.61 -5.65 -0.56
N GLN A 62 0.68 -5.83 0.37
CA GLN A 62 0.17 -7.15 0.71
C GLN A 62 -0.59 -7.78 -0.44
N THR A 63 -1.35 -7.00 -1.20
CA THR A 63 -2.06 -7.49 -2.39
C THR A 63 -1.07 -7.89 -3.48
N LEU A 64 -0.03 -7.08 -3.70
CA LEU A 64 1.05 -7.41 -4.64
C LEU A 64 1.80 -8.71 -4.27
N LEU A 65 2.05 -8.94 -3.00
CA LEU A 65 2.85 -10.08 -2.55
C LEU A 65 2.03 -11.34 -2.30
N TRP A 66 0.82 -11.18 -1.79
CA TRP A 66 0.00 -12.25 -1.22
C TRP A 66 -1.47 -12.22 -1.66
N GLY A 67 -1.89 -11.25 -2.48
CA GLY A 67 -3.30 -11.02 -2.83
C GLY A 67 -3.91 -12.15 -3.64
N ASN A 68 -4.99 -12.74 -3.13
CA ASN A 68 -5.74 -13.78 -3.84
C ASN A 68 -6.89 -13.16 -4.63
N ASN A 69 -6.58 -12.36 -5.65
CA ASN A 69 -7.60 -11.81 -6.55
C ASN A 69 -7.73 -12.68 -7.80
N GLN A 70 -8.69 -13.61 -7.78
CA GLN A 70 -8.96 -14.48 -8.93
C GLN A 70 -9.36 -13.71 -10.19
N GLN A 71 -9.92 -12.50 -10.04
CA GLN A 71 -10.28 -11.63 -11.16
C GLN A 71 -9.07 -10.97 -11.83
N ALA A 72 -7.87 -11.08 -11.23
CA ALA A 72 -6.63 -10.60 -11.83
C ALA A 72 -5.93 -11.65 -12.72
N TYR A 73 -6.41 -12.90 -12.72
CA TYR A 73 -5.90 -13.97 -13.58
C TYR A 73 -6.32 -13.71 -15.03
N ASP A 74 -5.36 -13.79 -15.94
CA ASP A 74 -5.56 -13.59 -17.39
C ASP A 74 -5.37 -14.91 -18.13
N ASN A 75 -5.88 -15.98 -17.51
CA ASN A 75 -5.68 -17.36 -17.95
C ASN A 75 -7.03 -17.96 -18.36
N ALA A 76 -6.99 -19.05 -19.15
CA ALA A 76 -8.20 -19.77 -19.50
C ALA A 76 -8.89 -20.34 -18.24
N PRO A 77 -10.23 -20.42 -18.19
CA PRO A 77 -10.97 -20.89 -16.99
C PRO A 77 -10.52 -22.25 -16.43
N LYS A 78 -10.00 -23.12 -17.30
CA LYS A 78 -9.49 -24.45 -16.95
C LYS A 78 -8.15 -24.43 -16.18
N GLU A 79 -7.42 -23.32 -16.23
CA GLU A 79 -6.08 -23.17 -15.62
C GLU A 79 -6.13 -22.44 -14.26
N LEU A 80 -7.26 -21.81 -13.93
CA LEU A 80 -7.44 -21.05 -12.69
C LEU A 80 -7.21 -21.88 -11.43
N SER A 81 -7.56 -23.18 -11.43
CA SER A 81 -7.38 -24.05 -10.26
C SER A 81 -5.91 -24.36 -9.98
N ASP A 82 -5.12 -24.57 -11.03
CA ASP A 82 -3.69 -24.80 -10.91
C ASP A 82 -2.97 -23.52 -10.49
N GLU A 83 -3.38 -22.37 -11.05
CA GLU A 83 -2.86 -21.05 -10.67
C GLU A 83 -3.10 -20.73 -9.20
N VAL A 84 -4.30 -20.99 -8.68
CA VAL A 84 -4.61 -20.82 -7.25
C VAL A 84 -3.73 -21.71 -6.37
N ARG A 85 -3.42 -22.94 -6.81
CA ARG A 85 -2.55 -23.87 -6.07
C ARG A 85 -1.10 -23.37 -6.07
N PHE A 86 -0.54 -23.06 -7.24
CA PHE A 86 0.83 -22.56 -7.37
C PHE A 86 1.05 -21.27 -6.57
N MET A 87 0.10 -20.33 -6.65
CA MET A 87 0.18 -19.10 -5.88
C MET A 87 0.10 -19.31 -4.38
N ARG A 88 -0.64 -20.33 -3.90
CA ARG A 88 -0.65 -20.69 -2.48
C ARG A 88 0.71 -21.23 -2.03
N GLU A 89 1.32 -22.12 -2.82
CA GLU A 89 2.63 -22.71 -2.51
C GLU A 89 3.74 -21.66 -2.53
N TRP A 90 3.80 -20.81 -3.55
CA TRP A 90 4.75 -19.71 -3.63
C TRP A 90 4.68 -18.73 -2.44
N ARG A 91 3.46 -18.45 -1.95
CA ARG A 91 3.23 -17.52 -0.84
C ARG A 91 3.55 -18.10 0.53
N LYS A 92 3.32 -19.40 0.72
CA LYS A 92 3.51 -20.07 2.03
C LYS A 92 4.92 -20.61 2.21
N ASP A 93 5.42 -21.33 1.20
CA ASP A 93 6.65 -22.11 1.29
C ASP A 93 7.69 -21.71 0.21
N GLY A 94 7.38 -20.68 -0.58
CA GLY A 94 8.26 -20.18 -1.64
C GLY A 94 9.33 -19.18 -1.17
N PRO A 95 10.17 -18.69 -2.11
CA PRO A 95 11.30 -17.80 -1.82
C PRO A 95 10.92 -16.51 -1.07
N LEU A 96 9.69 -16.02 -1.27
CA LEU A 96 9.21 -14.81 -0.61
C LEU A 96 8.93 -15.03 0.89
N GLY A 97 8.39 -16.20 1.26
CA GLY A 97 8.18 -16.59 2.65
C GLY A 97 9.50 -16.71 3.41
N VAL A 98 10.47 -17.41 2.81
CA VAL A 98 11.84 -17.53 3.34
C VAL A 98 12.50 -16.15 3.52
N LEU A 99 12.36 -15.25 2.53
CA LEU A 99 12.90 -13.89 2.64
C LEU A 99 12.28 -13.13 3.81
N LEU A 100 10.97 -13.26 4.04
CA LEU A 100 10.30 -12.61 5.15
C LEU A 100 10.81 -13.13 6.50
N ASP A 101 11.00 -14.44 6.63
CA ASP A 101 11.56 -15.05 7.84
C ASP A 101 12.99 -14.57 8.12
N VAL A 102 13.83 -14.52 7.07
CA VAL A 102 15.19 -14.00 7.18
C VAL A 102 15.20 -12.52 7.57
N ILE A 103 14.36 -11.68 6.95
CA ILE A 103 14.23 -10.26 7.32
C ILE A 103 13.76 -10.12 8.77
N ASN A 104 12.80 -10.95 9.20
CA ASN A 104 12.32 -10.95 10.57
C ASN A 104 13.41 -11.37 11.57
N TYR A 105 14.34 -12.24 11.17
CA TYR A 105 15.48 -12.66 11.98
C TYR A 105 16.60 -11.61 12.06
N ILE A 106 16.82 -10.81 11.01
CA ILE A 106 17.83 -9.75 10.98
C ILE A 106 17.36 -8.56 11.83
N LYS A 107 17.96 -8.39 13.01
CA LYS A 107 17.67 -7.29 13.95
C LYS A 107 18.77 -6.23 14.02
N THR A 108 19.99 -6.53 13.56
CA THR A 108 21.17 -5.66 13.75
C THR A 108 21.88 -5.29 12.45
N PRO A 109 22.59 -4.14 12.40
CA PRO A 109 23.42 -3.78 11.25
C PRO A 109 24.50 -4.81 10.92
N GLN A 110 25.03 -5.52 11.92
CA GLN A 110 26.02 -6.58 11.75
C GLN A 110 25.40 -7.79 11.05
N GLN A 111 24.22 -8.25 11.50
CA GLN A 111 23.48 -9.32 10.82
C GLN A 111 23.15 -8.96 9.39
N HIS A 112 22.77 -7.70 9.13
CA HIS A 112 22.49 -7.21 7.78
C HIS A 112 23.72 -7.24 6.88
N LYS A 113 24.89 -6.80 7.38
CA LYS A 113 26.16 -6.89 6.62
C LYS A 113 26.54 -8.33 6.33
N LEU A 114 26.39 -9.22 7.32
CA LEU A 114 26.69 -10.64 7.17
C LEU A 114 25.78 -11.29 6.11
N PHE A 115 24.49 -10.99 6.15
CA PHE A 115 23.51 -11.44 5.16
C PHE A 115 23.88 -10.98 3.75
N ILE A 116 24.20 -9.69 3.55
CA ILE A 116 24.63 -9.16 2.25
C ILE A 116 25.87 -9.89 1.73
N ASN A 117 26.87 -10.11 2.59
CA ASN A 117 28.10 -10.79 2.19
C ASN A 117 27.84 -12.24 1.75
N PHE A 118 26.99 -12.98 2.48
CA PHE A 118 26.60 -14.33 2.10
C PHE A 118 25.75 -14.35 0.84
N GLN A 119 24.83 -13.40 0.68
CA GLN A 119 24.04 -13.27 -0.52
C GLN A 119 24.91 -13.01 -1.76
N HIS A 120 25.92 -12.15 -1.66
CA HIS A 120 26.87 -11.92 -2.76
C HIS A 120 27.63 -13.18 -3.15
N ARG A 121 28.12 -13.95 -2.17
CA ARG A 121 28.83 -15.21 -2.43
C ARG A 121 27.92 -16.26 -3.05
N ALA A 122 26.73 -16.45 -2.47
CA ALA A 122 25.75 -17.40 -2.99
C ALA A 122 25.33 -17.05 -4.43
N ASN A 123 25.19 -15.76 -4.74
CA ASN A 123 24.81 -15.29 -6.07
C ASN A 123 25.89 -15.56 -7.14
N ALA A 124 27.17 -15.64 -6.76
CA ALA A 124 28.26 -15.90 -7.71
C ALA A 124 28.20 -17.33 -8.29
N ASP A 125 27.76 -18.29 -7.49
CA ASP A 125 27.77 -19.72 -7.82
C ASP A 125 26.39 -20.28 -8.20
N LEU A 126 25.41 -19.41 -8.50
CA LEU A 126 24.03 -19.85 -8.81
C LEU A 126 23.98 -20.77 -10.04
N SER A 127 23.10 -21.77 -9.98
CA SER A 127 22.73 -22.54 -11.16
C SER A 127 21.90 -21.70 -12.15
N ALA A 128 21.71 -22.18 -13.38
CA ALA A 128 20.83 -21.52 -14.35
C ALA A 128 19.37 -21.43 -13.84
N LYS A 129 18.90 -22.48 -13.15
CA LYS A 129 17.57 -22.52 -12.54
C LYS A 129 17.41 -21.47 -11.45
N ASP A 130 18.39 -21.35 -10.56
CA ASP A 130 18.32 -20.40 -9.44
C ASP A 130 18.50 -18.95 -9.91
N ARG A 131 19.24 -18.73 -11.01
CA ARG A 131 19.29 -17.42 -11.68
C ARG A 131 17.91 -16.96 -12.18
N LYS A 132 17.05 -17.86 -12.66
CA LYS A 132 15.67 -17.53 -13.04
C LYS A 132 14.88 -17.03 -11.83
N ILE A 133 14.97 -17.74 -10.69
CA ILE A 133 14.32 -17.34 -9.43
C ILE A 133 14.82 -15.97 -8.97
N LEU A 134 16.15 -15.74 -9.02
CA LEU A 134 16.73 -14.45 -8.65
C LEU A 134 16.22 -13.31 -9.54
N LYS A 135 16.04 -13.54 -10.85
CA LYS A 135 15.46 -12.57 -11.79
C LYS A 135 14.03 -12.20 -11.36
N THR A 136 13.20 -13.19 -11.03
CA THR A 136 11.84 -12.99 -10.51
C THR A 136 11.83 -12.18 -9.20
N VAL A 137 12.71 -12.50 -8.25
CA VAL A 137 12.82 -11.74 -6.99
C VAL A 137 13.24 -10.30 -7.24
N ASN A 138 14.20 -10.06 -8.13
CA ASN A 138 14.64 -8.71 -8.50
C ASN A 138 13.52 -7.90 -9.15
N GLU A 139 12.67 -8.55 -9.95
CA GLU A 139 11.49 -7.92 -10.54
C GLU A 139 10.49 -7.47 -9.47
N TYR A 140 10.17 -8.33 -8.50
CA TYR A 140 9.35 -7.93 -7.35
C TYR A 140 9.97 -6.76 -6.56
N LEU A 141 11.28 -6.76 -6.35
CA LEU A 141 11.96 -5.65 -5.67
C LEU A 141 11.85 -4.33 -6.44
N ALA A 142 11.92 -4.38 -7.79
CA ALA A 142 11.70 -3.22 -8.64
C ALA A 142 10.26 -2.71 -8.51
N ILE A 143 9.26 -3.59 -8.59
CA ILE A 143 7.84 -3.27 -8.45
C ILE A 143 7.49 -2.74 -7.04
N LEU A 144 8.17 -3.19 -5.99
CA LEU A 144 7.98 -2.71 -4.63
C LEU A 144 8.63 -1.34 -4.37
N ARG A 145 9.53 -0.87 -5.26
CA ARG A 145 10.29 0.36 -5.06
C ARG A 145 9.39 1.62 -4.94
N PRO A 146 8.36 1.84 -5.77
CA PRO A 146 7.42 2.94 -5.59
C PRO A 146 6.76 2.93 -4.20
N LEU A 147 6.28 1.78 -3.72
CA LEU A 147 5.68 1.66 -2.38
C LEU A 147 6.67 1.97 -1.25
N LYS A 148 7.93 1.56 -1.39
CA LYS A 148 9.00 1.90 -0.43
C LYS A 148 9.23 3.42 -0.37
N LEU A 149 9.29 4.08 -1.53
CA LEU A 149 9.47 5.54 -1.61
C LEU A 149 8.25 6.29 -1.06
N ALA A 150 7.04 5.87 -1.44
CA ALA A 150 5.78 6.38 -0.91
C ALA A 150 5.70 6.25 0.62
N THR A 151 6.04 5.08 1.14
CA THR A 151 6.07 4.82 2.59
C THR A 151 7.04 5.76 3.31
N LYS A 152 8.24 5.96 2.77
CA LYS A 152 9.21 6.92 3.33
C LYS A 152 8.67 8.36 3.28
N ARG A 153 8.01 8.73 2.18
CA ARG A 153 7.43 10.06 1.95
C ARG A 153 6.28 10.38 2.92
N LEU A 154 5.48 9.38 3.28
CA LEU A 154 4.38 9.52 4.24
C LEU A 154 4.82 9.36 5.71
N LYS A 155 5.85 8.55 6.01
CA LYS A 155 6.41 8.30 7.37
C LYS A 155 7.44 9.35 7.85
N GLY A 156 7.45 10.58 7.32
CA GLY A 156 8.55 11.57 7.43
C GLY A 156 9.54 11.42 8.61
N ARG A 157 10.84 11.20 8.33
CA ARG A 157 11.91 11.24 9.35
C ARG A 157 12.77 12.50 9.17
N GLY A 158 12.80 13.37 10.18
CA GLY A 158 13.67 14.55 10.23
C GLY A 158 13.19 15.56 11.28
N THR A 159 14.14 16.33 11.83
CA THR A 159 14.01 17.33 12.91
C THR A 159 12.91 18.37 12.73
N TYR A 160 12.35 18.49 11.53
CA TYR A 160 11.07 19.15 11.27
C TYR A 160 9.97 18.09 11.07
N LYS A 161 9.30 17.75 12.17
CA LYS A 161 8.17 16.82 12.28
C LYS A 161 7.10 17.10 11.20
N ARG A 162 7.17 16.40 10.06
CA ARG A 162 6.09 16.34 9.07
C ARG A 162 5.79 14.88 8.70
N PHE A 163 5.47 14.07 9.71
CA PHE A 163 4.65 12.88 9.48
C PHE A 163 3.28 13.34 8.96
N GLY A 164 2.72 12.68 7.96
CA GLY A 164 1.28 12.81 7.65
C GLY A 164 0.84 14.12 7.01
N LEU A 165 1.66 14.76 6.17
CA LEU A 165 1.17 15.91 5.41
C LEU A 165 0.09 15.42 4.42
N LEU A 166 -1.18 15.67 4.75
CA LEU A 166 -2.34 15.28 3.92
C LEU A 166 -2.17 15.72 2.46
N ALA A 167 -1.54 16.87 2.25
CA ALA A 167 -1.19 17.41 0.94
C ALA A 167 -0.39 16.45 0.05
N LYS A 168 0.40 15.53 0.64
CA LYS A 168 1.23 14.58 -0.09
C LYS A 168 0.49 13.31 -0.47
N VAL A 169 -0.69 13.06 0.08
CA VAL A 169 -1.40 11.78 -0.11
C VAL A 169 -1.80 11.62 -1.57
N ILE A 170 -2.53 12.58 -2.15
CA ILE A 170 -2.93 12.56 -3.56
C ILE A 170 -1.72 12.35 -4.50
N PRO A 171 -0.65 13.17 -4.45
CA PRO A 171 0.54 12.95 -5.30
C PRO A 171 1.23 11.61 -5.12
N VAL A 172 1.23 11.06 -3.91
CA VAL A 172 1.82 9.75 -3.64
C VAL A 172 1.02 8.64 -4.32
N PHE A 173 -0.31 8.69 -4.26
CA PHE A 173 -1.15 7.70 -4.92
C PHE A 173 -1.05 7.80 -6.43
N GLU A 174 -1.08 9.00 -7.00
CA GLU A 174 -0.90 9.21 -8.45
C GLU A 174 0.45 8.65 -8.92
N THR A 175 1.54 8.94 -8.19
CA THR A 175 2.86 8.37 -8.53
C THR A 175 2.83 6.83 -8.54
N ILE A 176 2.16 6.19 -7.57
CA ILE A 176 2.06 4.73 -7.50
C ILE A 176 1.23 4.20 -8.67
N LEU A 177 0.07 4.81 -8.92
CA LEU A 177 -0.84 4.40 -9.99
C LEU A 177 -0.16 4.49 -11.34
N SER A 178 0.47 5.62 -11.68
CA SER A 178 1.21 5.77 -12.93
C SER A 178 2.36 4.76 -13.04
N SER A 179 3.15 4.57 -11.97
CA SER A 179 4.25 3.59 -11.98
C SER A 179 3.77 2.16 -12.22
N TYR A 180 2.61 1.81 -11.65
CA TYR A 180 2.05 0.47 -11.77
C TYR A 180 1.35 0.28 -13.11
N GLU A 181 0.63 1.28 -13.61
CA GLU A 181 -0.01 1.28 -14.91
C GLU A 181 1.01 1.09 -16.03
N GLU A 182 2.08 1.90 -16.06
CA GLU A 182 3.18 1.75 -17.02
C GLU A 182 3.78 0.34 -16.98
N ARG A 183 3.94 -0.21 -15.77
CA ARG A 183 4.52 -1.54 -15.59
C ARG A 183 3.55 -2.65 -16.00
N VAL A 184 2.24 -2.52 -15.73
CA VAL A 184 1.20 -3.43 -16.24
C VAL A 184 1.19 -3.45 -17.75
N GLU A 185 1.25 -2.26 -18.38
CA GLU A 185 1.26 -2.12 -19.83
C GLU A 185 2.49 -2.79 -20.44
N SER A 186 3.64 -2.75 -19.77
CA SER A 186 4.85 -3.46 -20.22
C SER A 186 4.73 -4.99 -20.25
N TYR A 187 3.70 -5.56 -19.60
CA TYR A 187 3.36 -6.97 -19.67
C TYR A 187 2.23 -7.27 -20.66
N SER A 188 1.66 -6.25 -21.31
CA SER A 188 0.65 -6.44 -22.35
C SER A 188 1.25 -7.21 -23.54
N GLY A 189 0.55 -8.26 -23.99
CA GLY A 189 0.98 -9.06 -25.13
C GLY A 189 2.20 -9.95 -24.90
N VAL A 190 2.68 -10.11 -23.66
CA VAL A 190 3.72 -11.10 -23.34
C VAL A 190 3.16 -12.51 -23.54
N ASN A 191 3.84 -13.31 -24.35
CA ASN A 191 3.56 -14.73 -24.47
C ASN A 191 4.24 -15.51 -23.34
N TYR A 192 3.48 -15.89 -22.31
CA TYR A 192 4.00 -16.59 -21.14
C TYR A 192 4.43 -18.04 -21.40
N ASP A 193 4.07 -18.61 -22.55
CA ASP A 193 4.54 -19.93 -22.97
C ASP A 193 6.02 -19.92 -23.41
N GLU A 194 6.62 -18.74 -23.63
CA GLU A 194 8.03 -18.65 -24.00
C GLU A 194 8.97 -18.93 -22.82
N PRO A 195 10.01 -19.77 -22.98
CA PRO A 195 10.94 -20.10 -21.89
C PRO A 195 11.66 -18.90 -21.25
N SER A 196 11.81 -17.80 -22.01
CA SER A 196 12.44 -16.55 -21.56
C SER A 196 11.46 -15.55 -20.93
N ALA A 197 10.16 -15.82 -20.98
CA ALA A 197 9.13 -14.93 -20.45
C ALA A 197 9.32 -14.70 -18.93
N PRO A 198 8.94 -13.51 -18.43
CA PRO A 198 8.75 -13.32 -17.00
C PRO A 198 7.66 -14.27 -16.49
N GLU A 199 7.72 -14.61 -15.21
CA GLU A 199 6.66 -15.41 -14.61
C GLU A 199 5.33 -14.64 -14.64
N ASP A 200 4.28 -15.26 -15.16
CA ASP A 200 2.93 -14.70 -15.36
C ASP A 200 2.30 -14.14 -14.09
N HIS A 201 2.52 -14.81 -12.97
CA HIS A 201 2.01 -14.37 -11.67
C HIS A 201 2.52 -12.98 -11.25
N ILE A 202 3.63 -12.48 -11.80
CA ILE A 202 4.09 -11.11 -11.57
C ILE A 202 3.09 -10.10 -12.12
N ALA A 203 2.66 -10.27 -13.37
CA ALA A 203 1.73 -9.35 -14.02
C ALA A 203 0.35 -9.40 -13.34
N ILE A 204 -0.12 -10.60 -13.01
CA ILE A 204 -1.37 -10.84 -12.27
C ILE A 204 -1.35 -10.09 -10.93
N ASN A 205 -0.31 -10.31 -10.13
CA ASN A 205 -0.18 -9.68 -8.81
C ASN A 205 -0.08 -8.14 -8.92
N LEU A 206 0.64 -7.64 -9.92
CA LEU A 206 0.76 -6.21 -10.17
C LEU A 206 -0.57 -5.56 -10.54
N ARG A 207 -1.37 -6.20 -11.42
CA ARG A 207 -2.73 -5.72 -11.75
C ARG A 207 -3.64 -5.68 -10.53
N ALA A 208 -3.59 -6.72 -9.69
CA ALA A 208 -4.32 -6.75 -8.43
C ALA A 208 -3.89 -5.62 -7.48
N ALA A 209 -2.59 -5.34 -7.40
CA ALA A 209 -2.05 -4.25 -6.60
C ALA A 209 -2.45 -2.87 -7.13
N TRP A 210 -2.43 -2.67 -8.46
CA TRP A 210 -2.91 -1.45 -9.10
C TRP A 210 -4.40 -1.23 -8.81
N ALA A 211 -5.24 -2.25 -8.99
CA ALA A 211 -6.67 -2.17 -8.69
C ALA A 211 -6.93 -1.81 -7.23
N LYS A 212 -6.14 -2.41 -6.31
CA LYS A 212 -6.20 -2.08 -4.88
C LYS A 212 -5.77 -0.64 -4.59
N ALA A 213 -4.73 -0.15 -5.26
CA ALA A 213 -4.29 1.23 -5.14
C ALA A 213 -5.38 2.20 -5.62
N ASN A 214 -6.02 1.88 -6.76
CA ASN A 214 -7.08 2.69 -7.34
C ASN A 214 -8.34 2.72 -6.46
N GLU A 215 -8.73 1.57 -5.88
CA GLU A 215 -9.82 1.49 -4.90
C GLU A 215 -9.65 2.49 -3.75
N TYR A 216 -8.43 2.67 -3.26
CA TYR A 216 -8.14 3.61 -2.19
C TYR A 216 -7.92 5.04 -2.67
N TYR A 217 -7.46 5.24 -3.90
CA TYR A 217 -7.34 6.57 -4.50
C TYR A 217 -8.72 7.20 -4.70
N ILE A 218 -9.68 6.46 -5.25
CA ILE A 218 -11.08 6.92 -5.39
C ILE A 218 -11.70 7.29 -4.03
N LYS A 219 -11.36 6.56 -2.97
CA LYS A 219 -11.82 6.87 -1.60
C LYS A 219 -11.21 8.15 -1.01
N LEU A 220 -10.28 8.81 -1.69
CA LEU A 220 -9.82 10.14 -1.26
C LEU A 220 -10.88 11.21 -1.55
N ASP A 221 -11.74 10.99 -2.55
CA ASP A 221 -12.87 11.87 -2.93
C ASP A 221 -13.90 12.01 -1.81
N ASP A 222 -14.01 10.98 -0.96
CA ASP A 222 -14.88 10.94 0.22
C ASP A 222 -14.63 12.11 1.19
N SER A 223 -13.41 12.66 1.21
CA SER A 223 -13.00 13.70 2.15
C SER A 223 -12.33 14.89 1.43
N PRO A 224 -13.00 16.06 1.38
CA PRO A 224 -12.48 17.24 0.67
C PRO A 224 -11.15 17.77 1.25
N THR A 225 -10.78 17.37 2.46
CA THR A 225 -9.53 17.77 3.11
C THR A 225 -8.28 17.31 2.38
N TYR A 226 -8.33 16.19 1.65
CA TYR A 226 -7.19 15.77 0.85
C TYR A 226 -6.89 16.82 -0.22
N TYR A 227 -7.92 17.24 -0.97
CA TYR A 227 -7.83 18.30 -1.97
C TYR A 227 -7.44 19.64 -1.35
N ALA A 228 -8.15 20.08 -0.30
CA ALA A 228 -7.85 21.34 0.37
C ALA A 228 -6.39 21.38 0.86
N ALA A 229 -5.89 20.30 1.47
CA ALA A 229 -4.51 20.22 1.91
C ALA A 229 -3.53 20.25 0.73
N THR A 230 -3.82 19.55 -0.37
CA THR A 230 -2.97 19.52 -1.56
C THR A 230 -2.92 20.89 -2.25
N SER A 231 -4.08 21.50 -2.52
CA SER A 231 -4.18 22.80 -3.20
C SER A 231 -3.61 23.95 -2.37
N LEU A 232 -3.77 23.92 -1.04
CA LEU A 232 -3.24 24.97 -0.16
C LEU A 232 -1.76 24.77 0.20
N TYR A 233 -1.11 23.69 -0.26
CA TYR A 233 0.30 23.47 0.03
C TYR A 233 1.19 24.31 -0.90
N PRO A 234 1.99 25.28 -0.38
CA PRO A 234 2.70 26.23 -1.24
C PRO A 234 3.66 25.59 -2.25
N ALA A 235 4.22 24.43 -1.94
CA ALA A 235 5.11 23.71 -2.87
C ALA A 235 4.36 23.06 -4.04
N TYR A 236 3.02 22.99 -3.99
CA TYR A 236 2.12 22.44 -5.01
C TYR A 236 1.28 23.54 -5.66
N LYS A 237 1.75 24.79 -5.63
CA LYS A 237 1.06 25.95 -6.21
C LYS A 237 0.56 25.72 -7.66
N HIS A 238 1.32 24.97 -8.46
CA HIS A 238 1.01 24.66 -9.86
C HIS A 238 0.64 23.19 -10.08
N TYR A 239 0.36 22.44 -9.02
CA TYR A 239 0.08 21.01 -9.13
C TYR A 239 -1.22 20.76 -9.88
N CYS A 240 -2.28 21.48 -9.52
CA CYS A 240 -3.59 21.35 -10.16
C CYS A 240 -3.62 21.96 -11.57
N ASP A 241 -2.68 22.84 -11.91
CA ASP A 241 -2.55 23.44 -13.25
C ASP A 241 -1.99 22.44 -14.28
N ASN A 242 -1.34 21.37 -13.80
CA ASN A 242 -0.65 20.36 -14.61
C ASN A 242 -1.19 18.94 -14.41
N ALA A 243 -2.30 18.78 -13.68
CA ALA A 243 -2.96 17.51 -13.40
C ALA A 243 -3.99 17.16 -14.47
#